data_AF-A0A9Q0RQP6-F1
#
_entry.id   AF-A0A9Q0RQP6-F1
#
_cell.length_a   1.000
_cell.length_b   1.000
_cell.length_c   1.000
_cell.angle_alpha   90.00
_cell.angle_beta   90.00
_cell.angle_gamma   90.00
#
_symmetry.space_group_name_H-M   'P 1'
#
loop_
_entity.id
_entity.type
_entity.pdbx_description
1 polymer ?
#
loop_
_entity_poly.entity_id
_entity_poly.type
_entity_poly.pdbx_seq_one_letter_code
_entity_poly.pdbx_strand_id
1 'polypeptide(L)'
;MTQPISADIFDEENLSVVLYGKEDIRLEKWPFPTELKPNECLLKSHSTGICGTDIHLWRNATIADFVADRPYVLGHEPSATVMAVGKAVKHLKEGDRVAIEPAIPCLHCELCRKGRYNLCPESNKQSHGLPCCDGSLRRYYTHRADFCFKLPENVSLEEGAMVEALAVVVHACRRVHVHIGQSVLVCGAGPVGIMTMLCARAFGASKVFITDIQESRLALAKKLGADGTYHIDIKKPFVDRKIAAEIVELMGNRPDVSIECSGVASSQSMAIHATKSGGKVAIVGLGSPMNSVPLSSAAMREVDLIGVCRIKDDYPLAIRLIATGKIDVKPLITQRYPIKKALEGFQILRNPGDQSSNQLVMPPKKVARRKKVPSKRKPLLSAKGRIWEKRVNECVSKEIINNSKIPRDKFKVFLSKFMPETVQKKEDDDSLSLSNTAVRSVIFTPKETTKETPKTIEPKTAEPKTAEPKTAEPKTVEPKTVEKNQTETESEGSSEEGEEGEENSEETSEGESEDSGGGEKSEPKEKSDSKKTKTIAKSKNIKKSNLKGKSVKGKG
;
A
#
# COMPACT_ATOMS: atom_id res chain seq x y z
N MET A 1 11.66 23.38 19.02
CA MET A 1 10.34 24.05 19.16
C MET A 1 9.51 23.73 17.94
N THR A 2 8.25 23.35 18.13
CA THR A 2 7.21 23.33 17.10
C THR A 2 6.84 24.76 16.67
N GLN A 3 5.97 24.89 15.67
CA GLN A 3 5.31 26.15 15.33
C GLN A 3 3.79 25.95 15.27
N PRO A 4 2.98 26.89 15.78
CA PRO A 4 1.52 26.79 15.71
C PRO A 4 1.04 26.90 14.25
N ILE A 5 -0.04 26.18 13.94
CA ILE A 5 -0.74 26.25 12.66
C ILE A 5 -1.95 27.19 12.84
N SER A 6 -2.08 28.24 12.00
CA SER A 6 -3.30 29.06 12.04
C SER A 6 -4.50 28.27 11.55
N ALA A 7 -5.64 28.41 12.22
CA ALA A 7 -6.90 27.79 11.81
C ALA A 7 -7.35 28.24 10.39
N ASP A 8 -6.97 29.46 9.98
CA ASP A 8 -7.34 30.03 8.67
C ASP A 8 -6.76 29.27 7.46
N ILE A 9 -5.79 28.37 7.68
CA ILE A 9 -5.21 27.54 6.61
C ILE A 9 -6.16 26.42 6.15
N PHE A 10 -7.22 26.14 6.91
CA PHE A 10 -8.16 25.06 6.66
C PHE A 10 -9.46 25.56 5.99
N ASP A 11 -9.64 25.27 4.71
CA ASP A 11 -10.83 25.65 3.92
C ASP A 11 -12.02 24.68 4.03
N GLU A 12 -11.85 23.54 4.72
CA GLU A 12 -12.81 22.44 4.82
C GLU A 12 -12.67 21.72 6.18
N GLU A 13 -13.76 21.16 6.70
CA GLU A 13 -13.75 20.27 7.88
C GLU A 13 -12.81 19.07 7.67
N ASN A 14 -12.00 18.69 8.68
CA ASN A 14 -11.11 17.51 8.63
C ASN A 14 -11.87 16.17 8.72
N LEU A 15 -12.77 15.96 7.76
CA LEU A 15 -13.55 14.76 7.61
C LEU A 15 -12.62 13.56 7.36
N SER A 16 -12.84 12.48 8.10
CA SER A 16 -11.93 11.34 8.21
C SER A 16 -12.67 10.01 8.25
N VAL A 17 -12.03 8.95 7.78
CA VAL A 17 -12.52 7.56 7.87
C VAL A 17 -11.87 6.89 9.08
N VAL A 18 -12.65 6.65 10.12
CA VAL A 18 -12.20 6.19 11.44
C VAL A 18 -12.62 4.74 11.66
N LEU A 19 -11.68 3.87 12.01
CA LEU A 19 -11.98 2.53 12.52
C LEU A 19 -12.20 2.63 14.03
N TYR A 20 -13.39 2.24 14.50
CA TYR A 20 -13.74 2.19 15.92
C TYR A 20 -13.54 0.81 16.54
N GLY A 21 -13.56 -0.23 15.71
CA GLY A 21 -13.49 -1.63 16.15
C GLY A 21 -13.92 -2.56 15.02
N LYS A 22 -14.14 -3.83 15.36
CA LYS A 22 -14.43 -4.86 14.34
C LYS A 22 -15.73 -4.54 13.61
N GLU A 23 -15.64 -4.48 12.28
CA GLU A 23 -16.74 -4.15 11.36
C GLU A 23 -17.31 -2.71 11.48
N ASP A 24 -16.73 -1.85 12.34
CA ASP A 24 -17.21 -0.48 12.63
C ASP A 24 -16.25 0.59 12.07
N ILE A 25 -16.51 1.02 10.82
CA ILE A 25 -15.88 2.20 10.21
C ILE A 25 -16.88 3.36 10.09
N ARG A 26 -16.44 4.55 10.45
CA ARG A 26 -17.26 5.76 10.51
C ARG A 26 -16.64 6.89 9.68
N LEU A 27 -17.48 7.85 9.31
CA LEU A 27 -17.10 9.03 8.53
C LEU A 27 -17.47 10.30 9.32
N GLU A 28 -16.48 10.94 9.91
CA GLU A 28 -16.69 11.95 10.97
C GLU A 28 -15.64 13.06 10.95
N LYS A 29 -15.85 14.11 11.76
CA LYS A 29 -14.91 15.23 11.87
C LYS A 29 -13.80 14.86 12.86
N TRP A 30 -12.57 14.80 12.39
CA TRP A 30 -11.39 14.56 13.23
C TRP A 30 -10.75 15.89 13.66
N PRO A 31 -9.93 15.93 14.73
CA PRO A 31 -9.15 17.11 15.07
C PRO A 31 -8.27 17.59 13.90
N PHE A 32 -8.09 18.91 13.79
CA PHE A 32 -7.05 19.50 12.95
C PHE A 32 -5.69 19.40 13.65
N PRO A 33 -4.57 19.25 12.91
CA PRO A 33 -3.25 19.45 13.50
C PRO A 33 -3.09 20.93 13.90
N THR A 34 -2.76 21.17 15.17
CA THR A 34 -2.57 22.51 15.76
C THR A 34 -1.12 22.98 15.74
N GLU A 35 -0.17 22.05 15.62
CA GLU A 35 1.27 22.32 15.60
C GLU A 35 1.98 21.57 14.47
N LEU A 36 3.07 22.15 13.97
CA LEU A 36 3.94 21.55 12.96
C LEU A 36 5.39 21.45 13.50
N LYS A 37 6.00 20.26 13.45
CA LYS A 37 7.41 20.10 13.88
C LYS A 37 8.38 20.69 12.84
N PRO A 38 9.62 21.06 13.23
CA PRO A 38 10.59 21.69 12.31
C PRO A 38 10.89 20.91 11.03
N ASN A 39 10.74 19.57 11.05
CA ASN A 39 11.03 18.64 9.96
C ASN A 39 9.76 18.02 9.33
N GLU A 40 8.58 18.60 9.57
CA GLU A 40 7.30 18.11 9.03
C GLU A 40 6.75 19.04 7.93
N CYS A 41 5.87 18.48 7.10
CA CYS A 41 4.95 19.22 6.24
C CYS A 41 3.52 19.10 6.79
N LEU A 42 2.76 20.20 6.74
CA LEU A 42 1.29 20.15 6.81
C LEU A 42 0.76 19.84 5.41
N LEU A 43 -0.15 18.89 5.32
CA LEU A 43 -0.59 18.29 4.07
C LEU A 43 -2.11 18.42 3.91
N LYS A 44 -2.57 18.88 2.73
CA LYS A 44 -3.95 18.70 2.28
C LYS A 44 -4.00 17.44 1.41
N SER A 45 -4.54 16.37 1.96
CA SER A 45 -4.72 15.09 1.27
C SER A 45 -5.54 15.31 -0.01
N HIS A 46 -5.04 14.78 -1.12
CA HIS A 46 -5.77 14.78 -2.38
C HIS A 46 -6.38 13.40 -2.60
N SER A 47 -5.52 12.41 -2.81
CA SER A 47 -5.90 11.07 -3.25
C SER A 47 -5.31 10.05 -2.32
N THR A 48 -6.14 9.24 -1.67
CA THR A 48 -5.69 8.08 -0.89
C THR A 48 -6.24 6.81 -1.52
N GLY A 49 -5.36 5.84 -1.78
CA GLY A 49 -5.76 4.49 -2.17
C GLY A 49 -6.30 3.70 -0.96
N ILE A 50 -7.26 2.81 -1.20
CA ILE A 50 -7.75 1.85 -0.20
C ILE A 50 -7.15 0.48 -0.51
N CYS A 51 -6.34 -0.04 0.40
CA CYS A 51 -5.64 -1.31 0.24
C CYS A 51 -6.44 -2.49 0.80
N GLY A 52 -6.03 -3.72 0.45
CA GLY A 52 -6.50 -4.93 1.13
C GLY A 52 -6.25 -4.92 2.64
N THR A 53 -5.19 -4.23 3.08
CA THR A 53 -4.87 -3.94 4.49
C THR A 53 -5.98 -3.17 5.20
N ASP A 54 -6.54 -2.11 4.61
CA ASP A 54 -7.63 -1.33 5.25
C ASP A 54 -8.91 -2.16 5.37
N ILE A 55 -9.19 -3.03 4.39
CA ILE A 55 -10.33 -3.97 4.42
C ILE A 55 -10.11 -5.08 5.45
N HIS A 56 -8.88 -5.55 5.64
CA HIS A 56 -8.53 -6.52 6.69
C HIS A 56 -8.67 -5.90 8.08
N LEU A 57 -8.14 -4.69 8.28
CA LEU A 57 -8.26 -3.92 9.52
C LEU A 57 -9.73 -3.67 9.88
N TRP A 58 -10.57 -3.26 8.93
CA TRP A 58 -12.00 -3.11 9.16
C TRP A 58 -12.68 -4.44 9.55
N ARG A 59 -12.41 -5.53 8.83
CA ARG A 59 -13.01 -6.86 9.10
C ARG A 59 -12.61 -7.46 10.44
N ASN A 60 -11.40 -7.18 10.94
CA ASN A 60 -10.81 -7.91 12.05
C ASN A 60 -10.46 -7.07 13.27
N ALA A 61 -10.34 -5.75 13.14
CA ALA A 61 -9.75 -4.83 14.13
C ALA A 61 -8.32 -5.21 14.57
N THR A 62 -7.60 -5.95 13.74
CA THR A 62 -6.21 -6.32 13.93
C THR A 62 -5.54 -6.60 12.58
N ILE A 63 -4.21 -6.45 12.50
CA ILE A 63 -3.37 -7.03 11.44
C ILE A 63 -2.03 -7.46 12.04
N ALA A 64 -1.62 -8.72 11.80
CA ALA A 64 -0.51 -9.34 12.54
C ALA A 64 -0.67 -9.11 14.07
N ASP A 65 0.34 -8.53 14.72
CA ASP A 65 0.34 -8.22 16.16
C ASP A 65 -0.31 -6.86 16.50
N PHE A 66 -0.74 -6.08 15.50
CA PHE A 66 -1.30 -4.74 15.69
C PHE A 66 -2.83 -4.78 15.90
N VAL A 67 -3.27 -4.80 17.15
CA VAL A 67 -4.69 -4.72 17.53
C VAL A 67 -5.16 -3.26 17.62
N ALA A 68 -6.40 -2.97 17.20
CA ALA A 68 -7.05 -1.69 17.40
C ALA A 68 -7.57 -1.56 18.85
N ASP A 69 -6.78 -0.89 19.69
CA ASP A 69 -7.08 -0.58 21.10
C ASP A 69 -7.84 0.74 21.30
N ARG A 70 -7.79 1.64 20.29
CA ARG A 70 -8.45 2.94 20.23
C ARG A 70 -9.10 3.18 18.86
N PRO A 71 -10.02 4.16 18.73
CA PRO A 71 -10.40 4.72 17.44
C PRO A 71 -9.22 5.39 16.74
N TYR A 72 -9.03 5.14 15.45
CA TYR A 72 -7.97 5.75 14.64
C TYR A 72 -8.35 5.86 13.15
N VAL A 73 -7.69 6.76 12.42
CA VAL A 73 -7.94 6.99 10.99
C VAL A 73 -7.28 5.92 10.11
N LEU A 74 -7.97 5.42 9.09
CA LEU A 74 -7.44 4.43 8.14
C LEU A 74 -6.62 5.05 6.98
N GLY A 75 -6.06 4.20 6.11
CA GLY A 75 -5.45 4.59 4.84
C GLY A 75 -3.95 4.91 4.94
N HIS A 76 -3.18 4.32 4.04
CA HIS A 76 -1.71 4.37 4.00
C HIS A 76 -1.13 4.62 2.61
N GLU A 77 -1.96 4.72 1.56
CA GLU A 77 -1.54 4.98 0.17
C GLU A 77 -1.84 6.43 -0.32
N PRO A 78 -1.35 7.53 0.31
CA PRO A 78 -1.79 8.88 -0.05
C PRO A 78 -0.84 9.69 -0.95
N SER A 79 -1.46 10.65 -1.64
CA SER A 79 -0.81 11.85 -2.17
C SER A 79 -1.51 13.12 -1.67
N ALA A 80 -0.75 14.21 -1.59
CA ALA A 80 -1.22 15.46 -1.01
C ALA A 80 -0.61 16.69 -1.72
N THR A 81 -1.18 17.85 -1.41
CA THR A 81 -0.52 19.15 -1.63
C THR A 81 0.05 19.64 -0.30
N VAL A 82 1.29 20.11 -0.30
CA VAL A 82 1.92 20.76 0.87
C VAL A 82 1.23 22.10 1.13
N MET A 83 0.69 22.29 2.34
CA MET A 83 0.05 23.52 2.79
C MET A 83 1.01 24.41 3.58
N ALA A 84 1.90 23.83 4.38
CA ALA A 84 2.95 24.53 5.12
C ALA A 84 4.13 23.59 5.41
N VAL A 85 5.29 24.15 5.75
CA VAL A 85 6.49 23.37 6.08
C VAL A 85 7.14 23.86 7.38
N GLY A 86 7.75 22.94 8.12
CA GLY A 86 8.54 23.24 9.31
C GLY A 86 9.84 24.00 8.99
N LYS A 87 10.37 24.75 9.96
CA LYS A 87 11.51 25.67 9.78
C LYS A 87 12.80 25.01 9.27
N ALA A 88 12.99 23.71 9.49
CA ALA A 88 14.16 22.96 9.02
C ALA A 88 13.97 22.33 7.63
N VAL A 89 12.75 22.27 7.10
CA VAL A 89 12.47 21.80 5.73
C VAL A 89 13.08 22.79 4.72
N LYS A 90 13.67 22.26 3.64
CA LYS A 90 14.31 23.05 2.55
C LYS A 90 13.98 22.54 1.14
N HIS A 91 13.66 21.25 0.99
CA HIS A 91 13.41 20.58 -0.29
C HIS A 91 11.94 20.63 -0.74
N LEU A 92 11.03 21.04 0.15
CA LEU A 92 9.59 21.21 -0.11
C LEU A 92 9.13 22.61 0.32
N LYS A 93 8.05 23.08 -0.31
CA LYS A 93 7.35 24.33 0.02
C LYS A 93 5.85 24.18 -0.24
N GLU A 94 5.07 25.18 0.20
CA GLU A 94 3.64 25.30 -0.11
C GLU A 94 3.36 25.14 -1.62
N GLY A 95 2.28 24.43 -1.94
CA GLY A 95 1.83 24.17 -3.31
C GLY A 95 2.56 23.03 -4.04
N ASP A 96 3.65 22.48 -3.48
CA ASP A 96 4.27 21.28 -4.04
C ASP A 96 3.35 20.05 -3.85
N ARG A 97 3.23 19.23 -4.91
CA ARG A 97 2.50 17.96 -4.90
C ARG A 97 3.42 16.84 -4.43
N VAL A 98 2.97 15.98 -3.53
CA VAL A 98 3.78 14.88 -2.97
C VAL A 98 3.02 13.55 -2.97
N ALA A 99 3.75 12.45 -3.22
CA ALA A 99 3.40 11.12 -2.71
C ALA A 99 4.10 10.93 -1.36
N ILE A 100 3.53 10.13 -0.45
CA ILE A 100 4.00 10.07 0.95
C ILE A 100 4.22 8.63 1.37
N GLU A 101 5.40 8.34 1.90
CA GLU A 101 5.75 7.02 2.43
C GLU A 101 5.24 6.86 3.87
N PRO A 102 4.28 5.95 4.15
CA PRO A 102 3.46 6.04 5.36
C PRO A 102 4.18 5.73 6.68
N ALA A 103 5.35 5.08 6.63
CA ALA A 103 6.04 4.54 7.80
C ALA A 103 7.30 5.34 8.14
N ILE A 104 7.28 6.04 9.28
CA ILE A 104 8.38 6.89 9.75
C ILE A 104 9.38 6.07 10.61
N PRO A 105 10.60 5.82 10.14
CA PRO A 105 11.66 5.22 10.96
C PRO A 105 12.33 6.25 11.89
N CYS A 106 12.96 5.77 12.97
CA CYS A 106 13.72 6.63 13.89
C CYS A 106 15.02 7.20 13.28
N LEU A 107 15.47 6.69 12.13
CA LEU A 107 16.76 6.94 11.46
C LEU A 107 18.05 6.64 12.25
N HIS A 108 18.03 6.60 13.58
CA HIS A 108 19.26 6.46 14.37
C HIS A 108 19.64 5.02 14.73
N CYS A 109 18.73 4.02 14.62
CA CYS A 109 19.06 2.63 14.94
C CYS A 109 19.89 1.94 13.84
N GLU A 110 20.52 0.81 14.18
CA GLU A 110 21.40 0.03 13.30
C GLU A 110 20.73 -0.30 11.95
N LEU A 111 19.48 -0.77 11.96
CA LEU A 111 18.73 -1.10 10.74
C LEU A 111 18.52 0.12 9.84
N CYS A 112 18.35 1.32 10.41
CA CYS A 112 18.27 2.54 9.62
C CYS A 112 19.63 2.91 9.02
N ARG A 113 20.70 2.85 9.82
CA ARG A 113 22.08 3.12 9.37
C ARG A 113 22.53 2.15 8.27
N LYS A 114 22.09 0.89 8.32
CA LYS A 114 22.29 -0.14 7.29
C LYS A 114 21.32 -0.05 6.10
N GLY A 115 20.58 1.06 5.93
CA GLY A 115 19.66 1.28 4.79
C GLY A 115 18.41 0.37 4.77
N ARG A 116 18.11 -0.30 5.89
CA ARG A 116 16.98 -1.23 6.12
C ARG A 116 15.94 -0.64 7.07
N TYR A 117 15.65 0.65 6.90
CA TYR A 117 14.76 1.41 7.79
C TYR A 117 13.32 0.87 7.81
N ASN A 118 12.89 0.13 6.78
CA ASN A 118 11.60 -0.59 6.74
C ASN A 118 11.43 -1.63 7.85
N LEU A 119 12.53 -2.10 8.42
CA LEU A 119 12.55 -3.05 9.55
C LEU A 119 12.77 -2.34 10.89
N CYS A 120 12.79 -1.01 10.93
CA CYS A 120 12.93 -0.23 12.16
C CYS A 120 11.75 -0.50 13.11
N PRO A 121 11.98 -0.96 14.37
CA PRO A 121 10.89 -1.19 15.33
C PRO A 121 10.03 0.04 15.62
N GLU A 122 10.58 1.26 15.50
CA GLU A 122 9.79 2.49 15.66
C GLU A 122 8.92 2.80 14.44
N SER A 123 9.27 2.32 13.22
CA SER A 123 8.41 2.46 12.04
C SER A 123 7.10 1.67 12.18
N ASN A 124 7.12 0.57 12.95
CA ASN A 124 5.93 -0.17 13.34
C ASN A 124 5.02 0.60 14.30
N LYS A 125 5.53 1.64 14.99
CA LYS A 125 4.74 2.52 15.88
C LYS A 125 4.34 3.83 15.20
N GLN A 126 4.94 4.14 14.05
CA GLN A 126 4.74 5.39 13.31
C GLN A 126 4.44 5.13 11.83
N SER A 127 3.59 4.12 11.56
CA SER A 127 3.01 3.87 10.24
C SER A 127 1.58 4.38 10.19
N HIS A 128 1.32 5.39 9.36
CA HIS A 128 -0.03 5.84 9.04
C HIS A 128 -0.92 4.64 8.67
N GLY A 129 -2.15 4.62 9.19
CA GLY A 129 -3.16 3.62 8.84
C GLY A 129 -3.07 2.31 9.63
N LEU A 130 -2.13 2.19 10.58
CA LEU A 130 -2.11 1.14 11.60
C LEU A 130 -2.59 1.69 12.95
N PRO A 131 -3.09 0.86 13.90
CA PRO A 131 -3.61 1.31 15.19
C PRO A 131 -2.74 2.33 15.95
N CYS A 132 -1.41 2.16 15.87
CA CYS A 132 -0.44 3.05 16.48
C CYS A 132 -0.47 4.50 15.97
N CYS A 133 -0.93 4.77 14.74
CA CYS A 133 -0.81 6.09 14.12
C CYS A 133 -1.92 6.38 13.09
N ASP A 134 -2.63 7.48 13.30
CA ASP A 134 -3.73 7.92 12.44
C ASP A 134 -3.30 8.04 10.97
N GLY A 135 -4.02 7.35 10.08
CA GLY A 135 -3.77 7.28 8.66
C GLY A 135 -4.12 8.52 7.86
N SER A 136 -4.33 8.31 6.56
CA SER A 136 -4.38 9.34 5.53
C SER A 136 -5.70 9.44 4.78
N LEU A 137 -6.71 8.63 5.15
CA LEU A 137 -8.12 8.86 4.78
C LEU A 137 -8.74 9.99 5.62
N ARG A 138 -8.05 11.13 5.66
CA ARG A 138 -8.45 12.40 6.29
C ARG A 138 -7.95 13.55 5.44
N ARG A 139 -8.53 14.74 5.57
CA ARG A 139 -8.13 15.90 4.74
C ARG A 139 -6.80 16.51 5.15
N TYR A 140 -6.55 16.62 6.45
CA TYR A 140 -5.46 17.40 7.01
C TYR A 140 -4.70 16.59 8.05
N TYR A 141 -3.38 16.54 7.86
CA TYR A 141 -2.44 15.90 8.77
C TYR A 141 -1.04 16.48 8.57
N THR A 142 -0.17 16.28 9.55
CA THR A 142 1.28 16.50 9.38
C THR A 142 1.97 15.17 9.10
N HIS A 143 3.07 15.22 8.37
CA HIS A 143 3.95 14.06 8.16
C HIS A 143 5.39 14.53 7.97
N ARG A 144 6.37 13.64 8.14
CA ARG A 144 7.79 14.01 8.01
C ARG A 144 8.14 14.38 6.58
N ALA A 145 8.82 15.51 6.41
CA ALA A 145 9.04 16.12 5.10
C ALA A 145 9.97 15.29 4.20
N ASP A 146 10.89 14.54 4.79
CA ASP A 146 11.80 13.63 4.09
C ASP A 146 11.13 12.34 3.60
N PHE A 147 9.95 12.01 4.12
CA PHE A 147 9.07 10.93 3.64
C PHE A 147 7.95 11.44 2.71
N CYS A 148 8.00 12.73 2.34
CA CYS A 148 7.11 13.37 1.37
C CYS A 148 7.86 13.58 0.04
N PHE A 149 7.62 12.73 -0.95
CA PHE A 149 8.33 12.71 -2.21
C PHE A 149 7.62 13.56 -3.28
N LYS A 150 8.29 14.62 -3.74
CA LYS A 150 7.74 15.56 -4.71
C LYS A 150 7.44 14.90 -6.07
N LEU A 151 6.22 15.09 -6.55
CA LEU A 151 5.75 14.59 -7.85
C LEU A 151 6.16 15.53 -8.99
N PRO A 152 6.77 15.02 -10.08
CA PRO A 152 6.98 15.78 -11.32
C PRO A 152 5.67 16.31 -11.91
N GLU A 153 5.74 17.33 -12.78
CA GLU A 153 4.55 18.00 -13.31
C GLU A 153 3.62 17.07 -14.10
N ASN A 154 4.18 16.07 -14.79
CA ASN A 154 3.44 15.08 -15.58
C ASN A 154 2.83 13.93 -14.76
N VAL A 155 3.17 13.78 -13.48
CA VAL A 155 2.59 12.75 -12.58
C VAL A 155 1.44 13.36 -11.79
N SER A 156 0.21 12.87 -11.98
CA SER A 156 -0.97 13.36 -11.25
C SER A 156 -0.95 12.94 -9.77
N LEU A 157 -1.81 13.57 -8.96
CA LEU A 157 -2.01 13.16 -7.57
C LEU A 157 -2.71 11.79 -7.47
N GLU A 158 -3.53 11.39 -8.45
CA GLU A 158 -4.10 10.03 -8.47
C GLU A 158 -3.00 8.98 -8.71
N GLU A 159 -2.08 9.21 -9.64
CA GLU A 159 -0.88 8.38 -9.81
C GLU A 159 0.04 8.44 -8.58
N GLY A 160 0.12 9.59 -7.92
CA GLY A 160 0.86 9.79 -6.67
C GLY A 160 0.38 8.88 -5.52
N ALA A 161 -0.91 8.56 -5.46
CA ALA A 161 -1.46 7.63 -4.47
C ALA A 161 -1.00 6.19 -4.72
N MET A 162 -0.84 5.81 -6.00
CA MET A 162 -0.36 4.48 -6.41
C MET A 162 1.12 4.25 -6.11
N VAL A 163 1.88 5.30 -5.73
CA VAL A 163 3.33 5.21 -5.51
C VAL A 163 3.67 4.28 -4.33
N GLU A 164 2.83 4.18 -3.30
CA GLU A 164 3.05 3.27 -2.16
C GLU A 164 3.08 1.82 -2.66
N ALA A 165 1.97 1.34 -3.20
CA ALA A 165 1.83 -0.02 -3.68
C ALA A 165 2.78 -0.33 -4.87
N LEU A 166 3.11 0.66 -5.70
CA LEU A 166 4.16 0.52 -6.72
C LEU A 166 5.55 0.37 -6.08
N ALA A 167 5.86 1.12 -5.03
CA ALA A 167 7.14 1.03 -4.35
C ALA A 167 7.29 -0.28 -3.55
N VAL A 168 6.20 -0.89 -3.06
CA VAL A 168 6.20 -2.28 -2.53
C VAL A 168 6.67 -3.28 -3.59
N VAL A 169 6.16 -3.19 -4.83
CA VAL A 169 6.54 -4.16 -5.89
C VAL A 169 7.92 -3.88 -6.49
N VAL A 170 8.35 -2.61 -6.51
CA VAL A 170 9.74 -2.22 -6.79
C VAL A 170 10.66 -2.84 -5.72
N HIS A 171 10.27 -2.77 -4.44
CA HIS A 171 11.00 -3.41 -3.35
C HIS A 171 11.07 -4.93 -3.54
N ALA A 172 9.95 -5.57 -3.89
CA ALA A 172 9.89 -7.00 -4.19
C ALA A 172 10.85 -7.40 -5.33
N CYS A 173 10.82 -6.67 -6.46
CA CYS A 173 11.68 -6.93 -7.62
C CYS A 173 13.16 -6.76 -7.28
N ARG A 174 13.53 -5.74 -6.48
CA ARG A 174 14.91 -5.57 -5.97
C ARG A 174 15.31 -6.71 -5.02
N ARG A 175 14.43 -7.15 -4.11
CA ARG A 175 14.70 -8.19 -3.10
C ARG A 175 15.07 -9.56 -3.70
N VAL A 176 14.52 -9.90 -4.87
CA VAL A 176 14.84 -11.14 -5.62
C VAL A 176 15.75 -10.92 -6.83
N HIS A 177 16.23 -9.69 -7.04
CA HIS A 177 17.13 -9.31 -8.13
C HIS A 177 16.55 -9.64 -9.53
N VAL A 178 15.33 -9.16 -9.80
CA VAL A 178 14.78 -9.18 -11.17
C VAL A 178 15.70 -8.37 -12.08
N HIS A 179 16.15 -8.95 -13.19
CA HIS A 179 17.05 -8.31 -14.14
C HIS A 179 16.76 -8.70 -15.58
N ILE A 180 17.49 -8.06 -16.51
CA ILE A 180 17.37 -8.29 -17.94
C ILE A 180 17.47 -9.78 -18.31
N GLY A 181 16.58 -10.23 -19.20
CA GLY A 181 16.58 -11.60 -19.75
C GLY A 181 15.81 -12.63 -18.92
N GLN A 182 15.57 -12.40 -17.62
CA GLN A 182 14.89 -13.36 -16.75
C GLN A 182 13.43 -13.61 -17.14
N SER A 183 12.94 -14.80 -16.80
CA SER A 183 11.54 -15.17 -16.82
C SER A 183 10.92 -15.11 -15.41
N VAL A 184 9.76 -14.46 -15.28
CA VAL A 184 9.09 -14.18 -14.01
C VAL A 184 7.67 -14.75 -14.00
N LEU A 185 7.29 -15.38 -12.88
CA LEU A 185 5.93 -15.82 -12.60
C LEU A 185 5.32 -15.00 -11.45
N VAL A 186 4.25 -14.26 -11.72
CA VAL A 186 3.51 -13.51 -10.69
C VAL A 186 2.28 -14.31 -10.27
N CYS A 187 2.10 -14.53 -8.97
CA CYS A 187 0.97 -15.32 -8.45
C CYS A 187 -0.07 -14.41 -7.80
N GLY A 188 -1.26 -14.30 -8.41
CA GLY A 188 -2.27 -13.29 -8.12
C GLY A 188 -2.21 -12.12 -9.11
N ALA A 189 -3.36 -11.71 -9.65
CA ALA A 189 -3.56 -10.58 -10.58
C ALA A 189 -4.47 -9.47 -9.98
N GLY A 190 -4.48 -9.33 -8.66
CA GLY A 190 -4.92 -8.08 -8.01
C GLY A 190 -3.97 -6.91 -8.32
N PRO A 191 -4.25 -5.68 -7.82
CA PRO A 191 -3.44 -4.49 -8.13
C PRO A 191 -1.93 -4.68 -7.90
N VAL A 192 -1.53 -5.27 -6.77
CA VAL A 192 -0.13 -5.60 -6.45
C VAL A 192 0.48 -6.56 -7.47
N GLY A 193 -0.26 -7.57 -7.93
CA GLY A 193 0.20 -8.51 -8.95
C GLY A 193 0.38 -7.87 -10.33
N ILE A 194 -0.57 -7.04 -10.77
CA ILE A 194 -0.47 -6.34 -12.05
C ILE A 194 0.66 -5.29 -12.00
N MET A 195 0.84 -4.56 -10.90
CA MET A 195 1.99 -3.68 -10.72
C MET A 195 3.31 -4.45 -10.67
N THR A 196 3.35 -5.64 -10.04
CA THR A 196 4.52 -6.53 -10.05
C THR A 196 4.88 -6.95 -11.48
N MET A 197 3.90 -7.34 -12.29
CA MET A 197 4.10 -7.70 -13.70
C MET A 197 4.69 -6.53 -14.49
N LEU A 198 4.13 -5.31 -14.35
CA LEU A 198 4.63 -4.09 -14.99
C LEU A 198 6.04 -3.71 -14.49
N CYS A 199 6.32 -3.92 -13.20
CA CYS A 199 7.63 -3.67 -12.60
C CYS A 199 8.69 -4.64 -13.11
N ALA A 200 8.40 -5.94 -13.15
CA ALA A 200 9.29 -6.96 -13.69
C ALA A 200 9.65 -6.68 -15.17
N ARG A 201 8.65 -6.28 -15.98
CA ARG A 201 8.88 -5.79 -17.35
C ARG A 201 9.81 -4.58 -17.40
N ALA A 202 9.57 -3.57 -16.54
CA ALA A 202 10.41 -2.38 -16.49
C ALA A 202 11.86 -2.64 -16.01
N PHE A 203 12.07 -3.73 -15.26
CA PHE A 203 13.40 -4.24 -14.84
C PHE A 203 14.07 -5.14 -15.91
N GLY A 204 13.41 -5.39 -17.04
CA GLY A 204 13.98 -6.10 -18.19
C GLY A 204 13.63 -7.60 -18.30
N ALA A 205 12.66 -8.10 -17.53
CA ALA A 205 12.23 -9.49 -17.62
C ALA A 205 11.73 -9.82 -19.04
N SER A 206 12.37 -10.81 -19.69
CA SER A 206 12.08 -11.19 -21.08
C SER A 206 10.68 -11.82 -21.21
N LYS A 207 10.25 -12.54 -20.16
CA LYS A 207 8.95 -13.23 -20.11
C LYS A 207 8.31 -13.02 -18.73
N VAL A 208 7.06 -12.57 -18.69
CA VAL A 208 6.28 -12.43 -17.46
C VAL A 208 4.92 -13.10 -17.63
N PHE A 209 4.70 -14.15 -16.83
CA PHE A 209 3.43 -14.86 -16.71
C PHE A 209 2.74 -14.48 -15.41
N ILE A 210 1.41 -14.58 -15.38
CA ILE A 210 0.60 -14.24 -14.19
C ILE A 210 -0.55 -15.22 -13.96
N THR A 211 -0.85 -15.53 -12.70
CA THR A 211 -1.94 -16.43 -12.30
C THR A 211 -3.00 -15.71 -11.46
N ASP A 212 -4.26 -16.14 -11.51
CA ASP A 212 -5.34 -15.69 -10.61
C ASP A 212 -6.52 -16.69 -10.67
N ILE A 213 -7.47 -16.56 -9.76
CA ILE A 213 -8.75 -17.28 -9.74
C ILE A 213 -9.87 -16.53 -10.50
N GLN A 214 -9.62 -15.29 -10.96
CA GLN A 214 -10.57 -14.47 -11.72
C GLN A 214 -10.06 -14.22 -13.15
N GLU A 215 -10.78 -14.73 -14.14
CA GLU A 215 -10.47 -14.52 -15.57
C GLU A 215 -10.51 -13.03 -15.97
N SER A 216 -11.36 -12.21 -15.34
CA SER A 216 -11.42 -10.76 -15.60
C SER A 216 -10.11 -10.04 -15.26
N ARG A 217 -9.43 -10.47 -14.19
CA ARG A 217 -8.11 -9.96 -13.79
C ARG A 217 -7.01 -10.39 -14.74
N LEU A 218 -7.06 -11.65 -15.19
CA LEU A 218 -6.13 -12.18 -16.18
C LEU A 218 -6.30 -11.49 -17.55
N ALA A 219 -7.53 -11.22 -17.98
CA ALA A 219 -7.80 -10.45 -19.18
C ALA A 219 -7.24 -9.02 -19.10
N LEU A 220 -7.36 -8.36 -17.94
CA LEU A 220 -6.73 -7.05 -17.70
C LEU A 220 -5.20 -7.14 -17.74
N ALA A 221 -4.59 -8.13 -17.07
CA ALA A 221 -3.13 -8.31 -17.09
C ALA A 221 -2.60 -8.64 -18.49
N LYS A 222 -3.34 -9.44 -19.28
CA LYS A 222 -3.00 -9.73 -20.68
C LYS A 222 -3.08 -8.48 -21.55
N LYS A 223 -4.11 -7.65 -21.38
CA LYS A 223 -4.24 -6.33 -22.02
C LYS A 223 -3.10 -5.37 -21.63
N LEU A 224 -2.53 -5.52 -20.43
CA LEU A 224 -1.43 -4.71 -19.90
C LEU A 224 -0.04 -5.35 -20.11
N GLY A 225 0.08 -6.39 -20.95
CA GLY A 225 1.38 -6.87 -21.45
C GLY A 225 1.94 -8.15 -20.82
N ALA A 226 1.13 -8.97 -20.14
CA ALA A 226 1.53 -10.35 -19.79
C ALA A 226 1.83 -11.18 -21.06
N ASP A 227 2.88 -12.01 -21.04
CA ASP A 227 3.12 -12.97 -22.12
C ASP A 227 2.11 -14.12 -22.07
N GLY A 228 1.83 -14.60 -20.85
CA GLY A 228 0.85 -15.65 -20.60
C GLY A 228 0.11 -15.47 -19.29
N THR A 229 -1.03 -16.13 -19.20
CA THR A 229 -1.97 -16.06 -18.08
C THR A 229 -2.48 -17.45 -17.76
N TYR A 230 -2.48 -17.85 -16.49
CA TYR A 230 -3.01 -19.15 -16.06
C TYR A 230 -4.18 -18.97 -15.07
N HIS A 231 -5.35 -19.51 -15.43
CA HIS A 231 -6.54 -19.47 -14.57
C HIS A 231 -6.53 -20.65 -13.59
N ILE A 232 -6.48 -20.32 -12.30
CA ILE A 232 -6.60 -21.25 -11.18
C ILE A 232 -8.09 -21.55 -10.94
N ASP A 233 -8.66 -22.52 -11.67
CA ASP A 233 -10.05 -22.92 -11.51
C ASP A 233 -10.29 -23.61 -10.15
N ILE A 234 -10.85 -22.85 -9.20
CA ILE A 234 -11.16 -23.29 -7.83
C ILE A 234 -12.20 -24.41 -7.73
N LYS A 235 -12.86 -24.79 -8.84
CA LYS A 235 -13.79 -25.94 -8.88
C LYS A 235 -13.07 -27.26 -9.14
N LYS A 236 -11.79 -27.22 -9.56
CA LYS A 236 -10.94 -28.41 -9.78
C LYS A 236 -10.08 -28.71 -8.54
N PRO A 237 -9.69 -29.98 -8.30
CA PRO A 237 -8.75 -30.30 -7.23
C PRO A 237 -7.41 -29.58 -7.42
N PHE A 238 -7.01 -28.75 -6.46
CA PHE A 238 -5.74 -28.04 -6.51
C PHE A 238 -4.58 -29.00 -6.21
N VAL A 239 -3.75 -29.26 -7.22
CA VAL A 239 -2.54 -30.08 -7.10
C VAL A 239 -1.35 -29.23 -7.52
N ASP A 240 -0.65 -28.67 -6.54
CA ASP A 240 0.44 -27.70 -6.71
C ASP A 240 1.49 -28.10 -7.77
N ARG A 241 2.01 -29.32 -7.70
CA ARG A 241 3.00 -29.86 -8.64
C ARG A 241 2.47 -30.01 -10.06
N LYS A 242 1.17 -30.31 -10.23
CA LYS A 242 0.53 -30.45 -11.54
C LYS A 242 0.33 -29.08 -12.18
N ILE A 243 -0.25 -28.15 -11.42
CA ILE A 243 -0.47 -26.76 -11.85
C ILE A 243 0.87 -26.08 -12.16
N ALA A 244 1.89 -26.29 -11.31
CA ALA A 244 3.25 -25.81 -11.57
C ALA A 244 3.88 -26.40 -12.84
N ALA A 245 3.64 -27.69 -13.14
CA ALA A 245 4.12 -28.30 -14.38
C ALA A 245 3.43 -27.71 -15.62
N GLU A 246 2.10 -27.55 -15.59
CA GLU A 246 1.32 -26.92 -16.67
C GLU A 246 1.75 -25.47 -16.92
N ILE A 247 2.00 -24.70 -15.86
CA ILE A 247 2.54 -23.33 -15.97
C ILE A 247 3.93 -23.34 -16.61
N VAL A 248 4.82 -24.24 -16.19
CA VAL A 248 6.19 -24.35 -16.73
C VAL A 248 6.19 -24.79 -18.20
N GLU A 249 5.27 -25.67 -18.60
CA GLU A 249 5.05 -26.08 -19.99
C GLU A 249 4.55 -24.90 -20.84
N LEU A 250 3.53 -24.17 -20.38
CA LEU A 250 3.01 -22.98 -21.07
C LEU A 250 4.03 -21.83 -21.12
N MET A 251 4.91 -21.71 -20.13
CA MET A 251 6.05 -20.79 -20.17
C MET A 251 7.17 -21.30 -21.10
N GLY A 252 7.22 -22.58 -21.43
CA GLY A 252 8.31 -23.25 -22.16
C GLY A 252 9.63 -23.38 -21.37
N ASN A 253 9.72 -22.76 -20.19
CA ASN A 253 10.86 -22.85 -19.28
C ASN A 253 10.41 -22.56 -17.84
N ARG A 254 11.17 -23.05 -16.85
CA ARG A 254 10.91 -22.70 -15.44
C ARG A 254 11.22 -21.23 -15.18
N PRO A 255 10.37 -20.49 -14.44
CA PRO A 255 10.66 -19.12 -14.06
C PRO A 255 11.93 -19.03 -13.21
N ASP A 256 12.76 -18.02 -13.49
CA ASP A 256 13.93 -17.65 -12.69
C ASP A 256 13.52 -17.13 -11.31
N VAL A 257 12.43 -16.36 -11.31
CA VAL A 257 11.84 -15.71 -10.14
C VAL A 257 10.33 -15.95 -10.13
N SER A 258 9.77 -16.31 -8.99
CA SER A 258 8.33 -16.16 -8.73
C SER A 258 8.07 -15.04 -7.73
N ILE A 259 6.97 -14.31 -7.87
CA ILE A 259 6.56 -13.25 -6.95
C ILE A 259 5.13 -13.51 -6.51
N GLU A 260 4.97 -13.94 -5.25
CA GLU A 260 3.71 -14.39 -4.68
C GLU A 260 2.96 -13.20 -4.06
N CYS A 261 1.82 -12.84 -4.67
CA CYS A 261 1.03 -11.65 -4.35
C CYS A 261 -0.36 -11.98 -3.77
N SER A 262 -0.72 -13.26 -3.58
CA SER A 262 -2.01 -13.67 -3.03
C SER A 262 -2.01 -13.93 -1.52
N GLY A 263 -0.87 -14.33 -0.94
CA GLY A 263 -0.74 -14.72 0.47
C GLY A 263 -1.30 -16.10 0.81
N VAL A 264 -1.74 -16.88 -0.18
CA VAL A 264 -2.39 -18.18 0.02
C VAL A 264 -1.38 -19.32 -0.07
N ALA A 265 -1.36 -20.21 0.92
CA ALA A 265 -0.44 -21.36 0.99
C ALA A 265 -0.38 -22.22 -0.29
N SER A 266 -1.51 -22.42 -0.97
CA SER A 266 -1.57 -23.17 -2.24
C SER A 266 -0.84 -22.48 -3.39
N SER A 267 -0.97 -21.15 -3.49
CA SER A 267 -0.21 -20.29 -4.42
C SER A 267 1.29 -20.35 -4.10
N GLN A 268 1.64 -20.28 -2.81
CA GLN A 268 3.03 -20.38 -2.35
C GLN A 268 3.66 -21.74 -2.69
N SER A 269 2.94 -22.84 -2.47
CA SER A 269 3.40 -24.18 -2.86
C SER A 269 3.61 -24.32 -4.37
N MET A 270 2.65 -23.84 -5.17
CA MET A 270 2.74 -23.80 -6.63
C MET A 270 3.94 -22.95 -7.11
N ALA A 271 4.17 -21.77 -6.53
CA ALA A 271 5.29 -20.89 -6.86
C ALA A 271 6.65 -21.57 -6.56
N ILE A 272 6.77 -22.24 -5.40
CA ILE A 272 7.95 -23.06 -5.06
C ILE A 272 8.16 -24.17 -6.09
N HIS A 273 7.08 -24.87 -6.48
CA HIS A 273 7.16 -25.98 -7.43
C HIS A 273 7.39 -25.57 -8.89
N ALA A 274 7.04 -24.34 -9.29
CA ALA A 274 7.29 -23.81 -10.63
C ALA A 274 8.74 -23.28 -10.79
N THR A 275 9.20 -22.48 -9.84
CA THR A 275 10.52 -21.82 -9.85
C THR A 275 11.67 -22.78 -10.13
N LYS A 276 12.65 -22.36 -10.94
CA LYS A 276 13.86 -23.13 -11.26
C LYS A 276 14.69 -23.46 -10.03
N SER A 277 15.57 -24.46 -10.12
CA SER A 277 16.62 -24.66 -9.10
C SER A 277 17.60 -23.48 -9.11
N GLY A 278 18.05 -23.02 -7.94
CA GLY A 278 18.78 -21.76 -7.77
C GLY A 278 17.94 -20.49 -8.02
N GLY A 279 16.63 -20.63 -8.26
CA GLY A 279 15.69 -19.52 -8.43
C GLY A 279 15.20 -18.94 -7.11
N LYS A 280 14.35 -17.90 -7.16
CA LYS A 280 13.90 -17.17 -5.96
C LYS A 280 12.38 -16.96 -5.96
N VAL A 281 11.77 -17.08 -4.78
CA VAL A 281 10.34 -16.78 -4.56
C VAL A 281 10.22 -15.59 -3.62
N ALA A 282 9.75 -14.45 -4.12
CA ALA A 282 9.34 -13.34 -3.27
C ALA A 282 7.99 -13.65 -2.62
N ILE A 283 7.87 -13.45 -1.30
CA ILE A 283 6.61 -13.49 -0.57
C ILE A 283 6.19 -12.05 -0.30
N VAL A 284 5.19 -11.56 -1.04
CA VAL A 284 4.63 -10.19 -0.95
C VAL A 284 3.22 -10.21 -0.38
N GLY A 285 2.40 -11.18 -0.81
CA GLY A 285 1.06 -11.37 -0.28
C GLY A 285 1.08 -11.88 1.17
N LEU A 286 0.27 -11.26 2.02
CA LEU A 286 0.05 -11.68 3.40
C LEU A 286 -1.33 -12.36 3.52
N GLY A 287 -1.37 -13.53 4.16
CA GLY A 287 -2.58 -14.33 4.33
C GLY A 287 -2.69 -14.89 5.75
N SER A 288 -2.72 -16.21 5.88
CA SER A 288 -2.66 -16.86 7.20
C SER A 288 -1.30 -16.57 7.88
N PRO A 289 -1.26 -16.36 9.22
CA PRO A 289 0.00 -16.32 9.98
C PRO A 289 0.81 -17.62 9.87
N MET A 290 0.14 -18.75 9.62
CA MET A 290 0.76 -20.05 9.39
C MET A 290 0.31 -20.61 8.03
N ASN A 291 1.26 -20.82 7.12
CA ASN A 291 1.04 -21.45 5.82
C ASN A 291 1.84 -22.76 5.73
N SER A 292 1.20 -23.84 5.27
CA SER A 292 1.90 -25.10 4.98
C SER A 292 2.47 -25.06 3.56
N VAL A 293 3.79 -25.16 3.43
CA VAL A 293 4.51 -25.06 2.16
C VAL A 293 5.63 -26.11 2.06
N PRO A 294 5.98 -26.61 0.86
CA PRO A 294 6.86 -27.76 0.68
C PRO A 294 8.34 -27.37 0.80
N LEU A 295 8.79 -26.95 1.99
CA LEU A 295 10.14 -26.44 2.25
C LEU A 295 11.25 -27.40 1.77
N SER A 296 11.11 -28.71 1.97
CA SER A 296 12.07 -29.70 1.45
C SER A 296 12.21 -29.66 -0.07
N SER A 297 11.16 -29.28 -0.80
CA SER A 297 11.17 -29.14 -2.27
C SER A 297 11.71 -27.79 -2.76
N ALA A 298 11.90 -26.82 -1.86
CA ALA A 298 12.71 -25.63 -2.08
C ALA A 298 14.19 -25.93 -1.76
N ALA A 299 14.46 -26.51 -0.58
CA ALA A 299 15.80 -26.81 -0.08
C ALA A 299 16.61 -27.76 -0.99
N MET A 300 16.03 -28.89 -1.44
CA MET A 300 16.68 -29.83 -2.36
C MET A 300 17.00 -29.26 -3.76
N ARG A 301 16.71 -27.98 -4.01
CA ARG A 301 16.91 -27.28 -5.28
C ARG A 301 17.41 -25.85 -5.11
N GLU A 302 17.81 -25.47 -3.89
CA GLU A 302 18.32 -24.13 -3.57
C GLU A 302 17.39 -23.00 -4.04
N VAL A 303 16.07 -23.14 -3.78
CA VAL A 303 15.08 -22.10 -4.08
C VAL A 303 14.91 -21.19 -2.87
N ASP A 304 15.41 -19.96 -2.96
CA ASP A 304 15.30 -18.97 -1.87
C ASP A 304 13.85 -18.54 -1.66
N LEU A 305 13.39 -18.50 -0.41
CA LEU A 305 12.10 -17.94 -0.03
C LEU A 305 12.32 -16.58 0.65
N ILE A 306 11.99 -15.49 -0.05
CA ILE A 306 12.42 -14.14 0.29
C ILE A 306 11.21 -13.28 0.70
N GLY A 307 11.03 -13.09 2.00
CA GLY A 307 10.01 -12.18 2.53
C GLY A 307 10.24 -10.72 2.12
N VAL A 308 9.16 -10.05 1.72
CA VAL A 308 9.12 -8.63 1.37
C VAL A 308 8.32 -7.89 2.45
N CYS A 309 8.89 -6.85 3.06
CA CYS A 309 8.26 -6.12 4.15
C CYS A 309 8.31 -4.61 3.86
N ARG A 310 7.14 -4.03 3.55
CA ARG A 310 6.99 -2.63 3.11
C ARG A 310 8.01 -2.24 2.03
N ILE A 311 8.68 -1.10 2.22
CA ILE A 311 9.30 -0.25 1.21
C ILE A 311 10.56 0.37 1.83
N LYS A 312 11.68 0.46 1.10
CA LYS A 312 12.87 1.19 1.58
C LYS A 312 13.72 1.76 0.44
N ASP A 313 13.75 3.09 0.29
CA ASP A 313 14.47 3.77 -0.81
C ASP A 313 13.93 3.36 -2.20
N ASP A 314 12.62 3.08 -2.29
CA ASP A 314 11.96 2.65 -3.52
C ASP A 314 11.03 3.73 -4.12
N TYR A 315 10.54 4.68 -3.30
CA TYR A 315 9.68 5.80 -3.74
C TYR A 315 10.25 6.62 -4.91
N PRO A 316 11.54 7.06 -4.90
CA PRO A 316 12.10 7.81 -6.01
C PRO A 316 12.13 7.01 -7.32
N LEU A 317 12.32 5.69 -7.26
CA LEU A 317 12.29 4.81 -8.43
C LEU A 317 10.85 4.59 -8.91
N ALA A 318 9.89 4.34 -8.02
CA ALA A 318 8.47 4.22 -8.36
C ALA A 318 7.93 5.49 -9.07
N ILE A 319 8.22 6.68 -8.52
CA ILE A 319 7.85 7.97 -9.14
C ILE A 319 8.52 8.13 -10.51
N ARG A 320 9.80 7.77 -10.66
CA ARG A 320 10.53 7.83 -11.93
C ARG A 320 9.96 6.87 -12.98
N LEU A 321 9.52 5.67 -12.59
CA LEU A 321 8.91 4.69 -13.51
C LEU A 321 7.57 5.18 -14.08
N ILE A 322 6.76 5.86 -13.26
CA ILE A 322 5.54 6.55 -13.74
C ILE A 322 5.91 7.76 -14.60
N ALA A 323 6.79 8.64 -14.12
CA ALA A 323 7.14 9.89 -14.78
C ALA A 323 7.82 9.71 -16.15
N THR A 324 8.48 8.57 -16.38
CA THR A 324 9.09 8.19 -17.67
C THR A 324 8.18 7.35 -18.56
N GLY A 325 6.94 7.08 -18.14
CA GLY A 325 5.99 6.24 -18.89
C GLY A 325 6.38 4.76 -18.98
N LYS A 326 7.34 4.29 -18.17
CA LYS A 326 7.76 2.88 -18.12
C LYS A 326 6.71 1.99 -17.44
N ILE A 327 5.88 2.57 -16.56
CA ILE A 327 4.73 1.93 -15.93
C ILE A 327 3.56 2.93 -15.95
N ASP A 328 2.45 2.60 -16.63
CA ASP A 328 1.20 3.35 -16.48
C ASP A 328 0.30 2.69 -15.43
N VAL A 329 0.14 3.37 -14.29
CA VAL A 329 -0.72 2.91 -13.18
C VAL A 329 -2.18 3.32 -13.35
N LYS A 330 -2.51 4.23 -14.29
CA LYS A 330 -3.87 4.75 -14.48
C LYS A 330 -4.94 3.66 -14.75
N PRO A 331 -4.68 2.57 -15.49
CA PRO A 331 -5.67 1.51 -15.74
C PRO A 331 -6.14 0.77 -14.49
N LEU A 332 -5.37 0.81 -13.39
CA LEU A 332 -5.71 0.19 -12.10
C LEU A 332 -6.68 1.06 -11.28
N ILE A 333 -6.72 2.36 -11.57
CA ILE A 333 -7.59 3.35 -10.91
C ILE A 333 -8.95 3.37 -11.61
N THR A 334 -9.74 2.31 -11.44
CA THR A 334 -11.04 2.20 -12.12
C THR A 334 -12.15 2.98 -11.40
N GLN A 335 -12.05 3.14 -10.08
CA GLN A 335 -13.08 3.73 -9.23
C GLN A 335 -12.56 4.93 -8.44
N ARG A 336 -13.41 5.96 -8.33
CA ARG A 336 -13.10 7.25 -7.71
C ARG A 336 -14.27 7.73 -6.85
N TYR A 337 -14.06 7.78 -5.54
CA TYR A 337 -15.07 8.22 -4.58
C TYR A 337 -14.59 9.49 -3.84
N PRO A 338 -15.41 10.53 -3.69
CA PRO A 338 -15.07 11.61 -2.77
C PRO A 338 -15.10 11.07 -1.33
N ILE A 339 -14.28 11.62 -0.42
CA ILE A 339 -14.23 11.18 0.99
C ILE A 339 -15.63 11.10 1.66
N LYS A 340 -16.59 11.94 1.25
CA LYS A 340 -18.00 11.88 1.70
C LYS A 340 -18.76 10.59 1.34
N LYS A 341 -18.19 9.72 0.51
CA LYS A 341 -18.71 8.41 0.09
C LYS A 341 -17.73 7.26 0.40
N ALA A 342 -16.78 7.44 1.33
CA ALA A 342 -15.77 6.43 1.64
C ALA A 342 -16.38 5.07 1.99
N LEU A 343 -17.43 5.06 2.81
CA LEU A 343 -18.06 3.82 3.27
C LEU A 343 -18.69 3.02 2.11
N GLU A 344 -19.14 3.67 1.03
CA GLU A 344 -19.59 2.99 -0.20
C GLU A 344 -18.42 2.27 -0.89
N GLY A 345 -17.27 2.94 -0.99
CA GLY A 345 -16.05 2.38 -1.57
C GLY A 345 -15.51 1.19 -0.78
N PHE A 346 -15.50 1.29 0.55
CA PHE A 346 -15.14 0.17 1.44
C PHE A 346 -16.08 -1.03 1.24
N GLN A 347 -17.41 -0.83 1.19
CA GLN A 347 -18.36 -1.93 0.98
C GLN A 347 -18.19 -2.63 -0.39
N ILE A 348 -17.82 -1.89 -1.44
CA ILE A 348 -17.51 -2.48 -2.75
C ILE A 348 -16.23 -3.33 -2.71
N LEU A 349 -15.18 -2.85 -2.04
CA LEU A 349 -13.92 -3.61 -1.90
C LEU A 349 -14.04 -4.80 -0.93
N ARG A 350 -14.99 -4.77 0.01
CA ARG A 350 -15.32 -5.89 0.90
C ARG A 350 -15.79 -7.11 0.12
N ASN A 351 -16.70 -6.91 -0.83
CA ASN A 351 -17.38 -7.97 -1.58
C ASN A 351 -16.98 -7.89 -3.07
N PRO A 352 -15.74 -8.31 -3.42
CA PRO A 352 -15.20 -8.19 -4.75
C PRO A 352 -15.88 -9.14 -5.75
N GLY A 353 -16.97 -8.70 -6.37
CA GLY A 353 -17.53 -9.34 -7.58
C GLY A 353 -16.67 -9.09 -8.83
N ASP A 354 -16.99 -9.71 -9.96
CA ASP A 354 -16.11 -9.81 -11.15
C ASP A 354 -15.52 -8.49 -11.69
N GLN A 355 -16.14 -7.34 -11.39
CA GLN A 355 -15.68 -6.01 -11.79
C GLN A 355 -14.58 -5.41 -10.89
N SER A 356 -14.00 -6.16 -9.94
CA SER A 356 -13.14 -5.63 -8.85
C SER A 356 -11.67 -6.08 -8.88
N SER A 357 -10.99 -5.79 -9.99
CA SER A 357 -9.52 -5.87 -10.16
C SER A 357 -8.73 -4.73 -9.49
N ASN A 358 -9.33 -3.96 -8.58
CA ASN A 358 -9.18 -2.50 -8.61
C ASN A 358 -8.60 -1.86 -7.35
N GLN A 359 -7.76 -0.84 -7.55
CA GLN A 359 -7.33 0.08 -6.49
C GLN A 359 -8.26 1.29 -6.50
N LEU A 360 -8.96 1.53 -5.39
CA LEU A 360 -9.92 2.63 -5.27
C LEU A 360 -9.20 3.86 -4.73
N VAL A 361 -9.07 4.90 -5.56
CA VAL A 361 -8.51 6.18 -5.15
C VAL A 361 -9.62 7.12 -4.69
N MET A 362 -9.40 7.78 -3.56
CA MET A 362 -10.32 8.76 -2.99
C MET A 362 -9.89 10.21 -3.28
N PRO A 363 -10.13 10.79 -4.47
CA PRO A 363 -9.81 12.19 -4.74
C PRO A 363 -10.75 13.13 -3.95
N PRO A 364 -10.45 14.44 -3.87
CA PRO A 364 -11.40 15.42 -3.37
C PRO A 364 -12.53 15.59 -4.39
N LYS A 365 -13.51 16.46 -4.10
CA LYS A 365 -14.39 16.99 -5.17
C LYS A 365 -13.52 17.47 -6.35
N LYS A 366 -13.96 17.22 -7.59
CA LYS A 366 -13.37 17.84 -8.79
C LYS A 366 -13.14 19.33 -8.51
N VAL A 367 -11.88 19.74 -8.34
CA VAL A 367 -11.53 21.14 -8.15
C VAL A 367 -11.89 21.84 -9.44
N ALA A 368 -12.98 22.62 -9.41
CA ALA A 368 -13.37 23.43 -10.55
C ALA A 368 -12.18 24.31 -10.90
N ARG A 369 -11.59 24.12 -12.10
CA ARG A 369 -10.40 24.84 -12.56
C ARG A 369 -10.59 26.32 -12.24
N ARG A 370 -9.86 26.82 -11.25
CA ARG A 370 -9.91 28.23 -10.83
C ARG A 370 -9.41 29.01 -12.04
N LYS A 371 -10.34 29.53 -12.86
CA LYS A 371 -10.00 30.27 -14.08
C LYS A 371 -8.98 31.33 -13.65
N LYS A 372 -7.82 31.40 -14.31
CA LYS A 372 -6.86 32.49 -14.08
C LYS A 372 -7.61 33.79 -14.39
N VAL A 373 -8.13 34.45 -13.35
CA VAL A 373 -8.72 35.79 -13.47
C VAL A 373 -7.57 36.70 -13.90
N PRO A 374 -7.60 37.28 -15.11
CA PRO A 374 -6.51 38.15 -15.54
C PRO A 374 -6.41 39.32 -14.57
N SER A 375 -5.19 39.66 -14.14
CA SER A 375 -4.93 40.69 -13.13
C SER A 375 -5.12 42.12 -13.66
N LYS A 376 -6.26 42.40 -14.29
CA LYS A 376 -6.68 43.74 -14.70
C LYS A 376 -7.50 44.38 -13.57
N ARG A 377 -6.81 45.05 -12.64
CA ARG A 377 -7.45 46.01 -11.72
C ARG A 377 -8.18 47.08 -12.56
N LYS A 378 -9.51 47.09 -12.51
CA LYS A 378 -10.34 48.25 -12.86
C LYS A 378 -11.17 48.63 -11.62
N PRO A 379 -11.05 49.86 -11.09
CA PRO A 379 -11.77 50.26 -9.88
C PRO A 379 -13.24 50.58 -10.21
N LEU A 380 -14.13 49.62 -9.98
CA LEU A 380 -15.58 49.83 -10.01
C LEU A 380 -16.09 50.32 -8.64
N LEU A 381 -15.75 51.56 -8.31
CA LEU A 381 -16.39 52.32 -7.23
C LEU A 381 -17.12 53.52 -7.85
N SER A 382 -18.44 53.46 -7.84
CA SER A 382 -19.29 54.59 -8.23
C SER A 382 -19.12 55.75 -7.22
N ALA A 383 -19.39 56.98 -7.66
CA ALA A 383 -19.15 58.17 -6.83
C ALA A 383 -19.90 58.15 -5.48
N LYS A 384 -21.02 57.41 -5.37
CA LYS A 384 -21.78 57.25 -4.13
C LYS A 384 -21.06 56.38 -3.08
N GLY A 385 -20.26 55.39 -3.49
CA GLY A 385 -19.55 54.49 -2.55
C GLY A 385 -18.48 55.22 -1.73
N ARG A 386 -17.67 56.07 -2.39
CA ARG A 386 -16.59 56.84 -1.74
C ARG A 386 -17.07 57.87 -0.71
N ILE A 387 -18.35 58.25 -0.75
CA ILE A 387 -18.96 59.14 0.26
C ILE A 387 -19.34 58.37 1.53
N TRP A 388 -19.69 57.07 1.39
CA TRP A 388 -20.05 56.22 2.52
C TRP A 388 -18.82 55.81 3.34
N GLU A 389 -17.75 55.31 2.71
CA GLU A 389 -16.49 54.99 3.41
C GLU A 389 -15.92 56.18 4.17
N LYS A 390 -15.99 57.39 3.59
CA LYS A 390 -15.48 58.60 4.24
C LYS A 390 -16.29 58.97 5.49
N ARG A 391 -17.63 58.88 5.42
CA ARG A 391 -18.52 59.09 6.59
C ARG A 391 -18.34 58.02 7.68
N VAL A 392 -18.21 56.75 7.31
CA VAL A 392 -17.99 55.67 8.29
C VAL A 392 -16.67 55.89 9.03
N ASN A 393 -15.59 56.18 8.30
CA ASN A 393 -14.29 56.44 8.93
C ASN A 393 -14.27 57.74 9.75
N GLU A 394 -14.93 58.82 9.30
CA GLU A 394 -15.04 60.08 10.07
C GLU A 394 -15.88 59.95 11.36
N CYS A 395 -16.83 59.02 11.42
CA CYS A 395 -17.51 58.65 12.66
C CYS A 395 -16.62 57.81 13.58
N VAL A 396 -16.03 56.72 13.06
CA VAL A 396 -15.22 55.78 13.88
C VAL A 396 -13.96 56.44 14.44
N SER A 397 -13.38 57.43 13.74
CA SER A 397 -12.18 58.15 14.21
C SER A 397 -12.44 59.24 15.26
N LYS A 398 -13.69 59.50 15.66
CA LYS A 398 -14.04 60.61 16.60
C LYS A 398 -14.55 60.18 17.97
N GLU A 399 -14.84 58.89 18.19
CA GLU A 399 -15.49 58.43 19.43
C GLU A 399 -14.69 57.42 20.27
N ILE A 400 -13.43 57.12 19.91
CA ILE A 400 -12.55 56.19 20.66
C ILE A 400 -11.16 56.81 20.96
N ILE A 401 -11.14 58.01 21.56
CA ILE A 401 -9.97 58.50 22.32
C ILE A 401 -10.45 59.14 23.63
N ASN A 402 -10.89 58.32 24.58
CA ASN A 402 -10.58 58.48 26.01
C ASN A 402 -11.05 57.28 26.85
N ASN A 403 -10.47 57.12 28.04
CA ASN A 403 -10.71 55.99 28.94
C ASN A 403 -12.08 56.01 29.62
N SER A 404 -12.55 54.81 30.00
CA SER A 404 -13.42 54.44 31.15
C SER A 404 -14.75 53.76 30.84
N LYS A 405 -14.91 52.56 31.41
CA LYS A 405 -16.16 51.84 31.80
C LYS A 405 -17.47 52.26 31.09
N ILE A 406 -17.88 51.51 30.07
CA ILE A 406 -19.27 51.52 29.56
C ILE A 406 -20.13 50.55 30.42
N PRO A 407 -21.25 50.99 31.03
CA PRO A 407 -22.17 50.09 31.73
C PRO A 407 -22.87 49.11 30.78
N ARG A 408 -23.13 47.88 31.26
CA ARG A 408 -23.73 46.78 30.47
C ARG A 408 -25.05 47.15 29.79
N ASP A 409 -25.81 48.07 30.37
CA ASP A 409 -27.17 48.41 29.97
C ASP A 409 -27.20 49.16 28.62
N LYS A 410 -26.17 49.97 28.35
CA LYS A 410 -26.01 50.63 27.03
C LYS A 410 -25.64 49.66 25.92
N PHE A 411 -25.01 48.52 26.23
CA PHE A 411 -24.65 47.50 25.24
C PHE A 411 -25.88 46.74 24.70
N LYS A 412 -26.89 46.51 25.56
CA LYS A 412 -28.17 45.91 25.13
C LYS A 412 -28.94 46.77 24.12
N VAL A 413 -28.89 48.10 24.28
CA VAL A 413 -29.53 49.08 23.37
C VAL A 413 -28.81 49.19 22.00
N PHE A 414 -27.54 48.80 21.92
CA PHE A 414 -26.80 48.73 20.66
C PHE A 414 -27.19 47.49 19.84
N LEU A 415 -27.32 46.33 20.50
CA LEU A 415 -27.65 45.06 19.85
C LEU A 415 -29.09 44.98 19.33
N SER A 416 -30.06 45.61 20.02
CA SER A 416 -31.48 45.59 19.62
C SER A 416 -31.79 46.31 18.29
N LYS A 417 -30.82 46.98 17.67
CA LYS A 417 -30.98 47.63 16.36
C LYS A 417 -30.60 46.76 15.16
N PHE A 418 -30.10 45.53 15.36
CA PHE A 418 -29.42 44.77 14.30
C PHE A 418 -29.84 43.30 14.10
N MET A 419 -30.87 42.79 14.80
CA MET A 419 -31.44 41.45 14.51
C MET A 419 -32.97 41.43 14.56
N PRO A 420 -33.63 40.61 13.70
CA PRO A 420 -35.10 40.53 13.62
C PRO A 420 -35.70 39.64 14.72
N GLU A 421 -36.99 39.84 14.99
CA GLU A 421 -37.73 39.13 16.04
C GLU A 421 -38.00 37.66 15.69
N THR A 422 -37.14 36.76 16.16
CA THR A 422 -37.49 35.35 16.44
C THR A 422 -36.44 34.73 17.38
N VAL A 423 -36.83 33.70 18.14
CA VAL A 423 -35.98 33.05 19.17
C VAL A 423 -35.67 33.95 20.39
N GLN A 424 -36.71 34.28 21.15
CA GLN A 424 -36.60 34.48 22.61
C GLN A 424 -37.68 33.68 23.33
N LYS A 425 -37.35 32.48 23.80
CA LYS A 425 -37.97 31.80 24.96
C LYS A 425 -37.22 30.52 25.34
N LYS A 426 -37.13 30.30 26.65
CA LYS A 426 -36.61 29.11 27.35
C LYS A 426 -35.13 28.77 27.21
N GLU A 427 -34.33 29.36 28.09
CA GLU A 427 -33.54 28.56 29.04
C GLU A 427 -34.37 28.46 30.36
N ASP A 428 -33.81 27.88 31.43
CA ASP A 428 -34.43 27.63 32.75
C ASP A 428 -35.57 26.58 32.77
N ASP A 429 -35.23 25.32 33.12
CA ASP A 429 -35.67 24.66 34.37
C ASP A 429 -34.83 23.38 34.63
N ASP A 430 -34.94 22.79 35.82
CA ASP A 430 -33.98 21.86 36.41
C ASP A 430 -34.29 20.34 36.25
N SER A 431 -33.41 19.50 36.82
CA SER A 431 -33.37 18.03 36.73
C SER A 431 -34.66 17.23 37.03
N LEU A 432 -34.85 16.09 36.34
CA LEU A 432 -35.40 14.83 36.91
C LEU A 432 -35.22 13.61 35.96
N SER A 433 -35.55 12.40 36.44
CA SER A 433 -35.18 11.10 35.84
C SER A 433 -36.36 10.13 35.60
N LEU A 434 -36.09 9.05 34.83
CA LEU A 434 -36.81 7.75 34.70
C LEU A 434 -37.60 7.43 33.39
N SER A 435 -37.04 6.47 32.64
CA SER A 435 -37.65 5.26 32.04
C SER A 435 -38.90 5.27 31.11
N ASN A 436 -38.75 4.53 29.99
CA ASN A 436 -39.68 3.56 29.39
C ASN A 436 -40.91 3.98 28.51
N THR A 437 -40.70 3.81 27.20
CA THR A 437 -41.43 2.84 26.33
C THR A 437 -42.77 3.20 25.64
N ALA A 438 -42.78 3.01 24.30
CA ALA A 438 -43.93 2.97 23.36
C ALA A 438 -44.60 4.35 23.06
N VAL A 439 -45.34 4.58 21.95
CA VAL A 439 -46.06 3.67 21.02
C VAL A 439 -45.79 3.97 19.52
N ARG A 440 -45.99 2.92 18.70
CA ARG A 440 -45.83 2.75 17.25
C ARG A 440 -46.45 3.79 16.29
N SER A 441 -45.70 4.01 15.19
CA SER A 441 -46.08 4.00 13.75
C SER A 441 -47.20 4.89 13.17
N VAL A 442 -46.86 5.59 12.08
CA VAL A 442 -47.73 5.79 10.90
C VAL A 442 -46.90 5.50 9.63
N ILE A 443 -47.48 4.79 8.66
CA ILE A 443 -46.96 4.64 7.28
C ILE A 443 -48.03 5.23 6.35
N PHE A 444 -47.65 6.11 5.41
CA PHE A 444 -48.41 6.27 4.16
C PHE A 444 -47.56 6.91 3.05
N THR A 445 -47.71 6.36 1.84
CA THR A 445 -47.17 6.82 0.55
C THR A 445 -48.15 6.38 -0.55
N PRO A 446 -48.03 6.88 -1.78
CA PRO A 446 -47.90 8.28 -2.22
C PRO A 446 -49.23 8.71 -2.91
N LYS A 447 -49.21 9.73 -3.78
CA LYS A 447 -50.28 9.93 -4.78
C LYS A 447 -49.69 10.05 -6.19
N GLU A 448 -50.33 9.36 -7.13
CA GLU A 448 -50.01 9.39 -8.55
C GLU A 448 -50.77 10.53 -9.27
N THR A 449 -50.28 10.92 -10.44
CA THR A 449 -51.14 11.32 -11.57
C THR A 449 -50.58 10.70 -12.85
N THR A 450 -51.46 10.20 -13.70
CA THR A 450 -51.14 9.38 -14.88
C THR A 450 -51.29 10.14 -16.19
N LYS A 451 -50.60 9.67 -17.24
CA LYS A 451 -51.17 9.54 -18.59
C LYS A 451 -50.30 8.68 -19.51
N GLU A 452 -50.92 8.09 -20.52
CA GLU A 452 -50.43 6.91 -21.22
C GLU A 452 -49.85 7.14 -22.62
N THR A 453 -49.05 6.14 -22.99
CA THR A 453 -48.47 5.73 -24.28
C THR A 453 -49.41 5.77 -25.51
N PRO A 454 -48.87 5.67 -26.74
CA PRO A 454 -48.73 4.34 -27.36
C PRO A 454 -47.35 4.04 -28.02
N LYS A 455 -47.19 2.80 -28.52
CA LYS A 455 -45.94 2.22 -29.09
C LYS A 455 -45.94 2.20 -30.63
N THR A 456 -44.76 2.04 -31.24
CA THR A 456 -44.55 1.37 -32.56
C THR A 456 -43.05 1.02 -32.70
N ILE A 457 -42.66 -0.27 -32.67
CA ILE A 457 -42.39 -1.21 -33.80
C ILE A 457 -41.01 -1.02 -34.48
N GLU A 458 -40.22 -2.10 -34.51
CA GLU A 458 -38.95 -2.25 -35.25
C GLU A 458 -39.16 -2.49 -36.76
N PRO A 459 -38.10 -2.35 -37.59
CA PRO A 459 -37.64 -3.55 -38.29
C PRO A 459 -36.10 -3.74 -38.31
N LYS A 460 -35.68 -4.90 -38.86
CA LYS A 460 -34.32 -5.49 -38.82
C LYS A 460 -33.42 -5.08 -40.00
N THR A 461 -32.21 -5.67 -40.02
CA THR A 461 -31.23 -5.82 -41.14
C THR A 461 -30.24 -4.66 -41.33
N ALA A 462 -28.98 -4.84 -41.77
CA ALA A 462 -28.25 -6.06 -42.20
C ALA A 462 -26.74 -5.99 -41.86
N GLU A 463 -26.02 -7.12 -41.96
CA GLU A 463 -24.55 -7.14 -42.13
C GLU A 463 -24.14 -6.71 -43.56
N PRO A 464 -22.88 -6.30 -43.76
CA PRO A 464 -22.10 -6.94 -44.82
C PRO A 464 -20.70 -7.39 -44.38
N LYS A 465 -20.07 -8.24 -45.21
CA LYS A 465 -18.85 -9.00 -44.90
C LYS A 465 -17.57 -8.39 -45.50
N THR A 466 -16.43 -8.72 -44.87
CA THR A 466 -15.10 -9.01 -45.44
C THR A 466 -14.54 -8.14 -46.60
N ALA A 467 -13.38 -7.52 -46.34
CA ALA A 467 -12.31 -7.38 -47.35
C ALA A 467 -10.93 -7.25 -46.68
N GLU A 468 -10.06 -8.26 -46.85
CA GLU A 468 -8.60 -8.09 -46.77
C GLU A 468 -8.03 -7.85 -48.17
N PRO A 469 -6.90 -7.14 -48.29
CA PRO A 469 -5.85 -7.68 -49.15
C PRO A 469 -4.42 -7.52 -48.62
N LYS A 470 -3.78 -8.67 -48.39
CA LYS A 470 -2.44 -9.05 -48.90
C LYS A 470 -1.23 -8.10 -48.70
N THR A 471 -0.32 -8.58 -47.84
CA THR A 471 1.14 -8.73 -48.07
C THR A 471 2.00 -7.54 -48.54
N ALA A 472 2.95 -7.16 -47.70
CA ALA A 472 4.28 -6.72 -48.14
C ALA A 472 5.34 -7.07 -47.07
N GLU A 473 6.24 -8.01 -47.37
CA GLU A 473 7.42 -8.30 -46.54
C GLU A 473 8.59 -7.37 -46.93
N PRO A 474 9.20 -6.63 -45.98
CA PRO A 474 10.51 -6.05 -46.18
C PRO A 474 11.59 -7.13 -45.94
N LYS A 475 12.52 -7.26 -46.88
CA LYS A 475 13.56 -8.30 -46.87
C LYS A 475 14.47 -8.21 -45.64
N THR A 476 14.90 -9.37 -45.14
CA THR A 476 16.04 -9.48 -44.24
C THR A 476 17.31 -8.95 -44.91
N VAL A 477 18.16 -8.30 -44.11
CA VAL A 477 19.54 -7.94 -44.47
C VAL A 477 20.44 -8.48 -43.37
N GLU A 478 21.34 -9.38 -43.73
CA GLU A 478 22.32 -9.96 -42.81
C GLU A 478 23.43 -8.93 -42.50
N PRO A 479 23.77 -8.68 -41.22
CA PRO A 479 25.00 -7.99 -40.89
C PRO A 479 26.19 -8.94 -41.10
N LYS A 480 27.20 -8.50 -41.87
CA LYS A 480 28.43 -9.28 -42.06
C LYS A 480 29.17 -9.48 -40.75
N THR A 481 29.75 -10.66 -40.57
CA THR A 481 30.78 -10.92 -39.56
C THR A 481 32.03 -10.10 -39.81
N VAL A 482 32.66 -9.63 -38.73
CA VAL A 482 34.07 -9.21 -38.68
C VAL A 482 34.64 -9.81 -37.39
N GLU A 483 35.75 -10.52 -37.49
CA GLU A 483 36.43 -11.09 -36.33
C GLU A 483 37.35 -10.08 -35.62
N LYS A 484 37.62 -10.37 -34.35
CA LYS A 484 38.87 -10.18 -33.60
C LYS A 484 39.82 -9.04 -34.01
N ASN A 485 40.28 -8.32 -32.98
CA ASN A 485 41.69 -8.46 -32.61
C ASN A 485 41.87 -8.38 -31.09
N GLN A 486 42.91 -9.07 -30.59
CA GLN A 486 43.42 -8.98 -29.22
C GLN A 486 44.88 -8.52 -29.29
N THR A 487 45.22 -7.55 -28.43
CA THR A 487 46.54 -7.27 -27.82
C THR A 487 46.21 -6.37 -26.60
N GLU A 488 46.73 -6.53 -25.39
CA GLU A 488 48.15 -6.61 -24.97
C GLU A 488 48.89 -5.29 -25.28
N THR A 489 49.69 -4.70 -24.38
CA THR A 489 50.25 -5.15 -23.09
C THR A 489 50.13 -4.08 -21.96
N GLU A 490 50.68 -4.40 -20.77
CA GLU A 490 51.40 -3.56 -19.78
C GLU A 490 50.85 -2.19 -19.33
N SER A 491 50.79 -1.75 -18.05
CA SER A 491 51.34 -2.12 -16.71
C SER A 491 52.41 -1.15 -16.16
N GLU A 492 52.07 -0.51 -15.04
CA GLU A 492 52.92 0.01 -13.94
C GLU A 492 51.93 0.24 -12.76
N GLY A 493 52.22 0.00 -11.48
CA GLY A 493 53.48 0.18 -10.73
C GLY A 493 53.46 1.58 -10.12
N SER A 494 53.49 1.83 -8.81
CA SER A 494 53.99 1.10 -7.62
C SER A 494 52.95 1.17 -6.46
N SER A 495 52.96 0.38 -5.36
CA SER A 495 54.00 0.14 -4.33
C SER A 495 54.31 1.41 -3.49
N GLU A 496 54.66 1.37 -2.18
CA GLU A 496 54.73 0.28 -1.17
C GLU A 496 53.89 0.72 0.08
N GLU A 497 53.96 0.28 1.35
CA GLU A 497 54.83 -0.56 2.25
C GLU A 497 53.87 -1.25 3.28
N GLY A 498 54.18 -1.90 4.42
CA GLY A 498 55.32 -2.10 5.35
C GLY A 498 54.75 -2.13 6.80
N GLU A 499 55.20 -2.92 7.80
CA GLU A 499 56.25 -3.93 7.94
C GLU A 499 55.96 -4.90 9.14
N GLU A 500 56.44 -6.15 9.01
CA GLU A 500 57.01 -7.09 10.02
C GLU A 500 56.28 -7.57 11.32
N GLY A 501 56.74 -8.73 11.82
CA GLY A 501 56.45 -9.26 13.18
C GLY A 501 56.24 -10.78 13.30
N GLU A 502 57.30 -11.59 13.35
CA GLU A 502 57.26 -12.99 13.83
C GLU A 502 57.73 -13.09 15.31
N GLU A 503 57.16 -14.01 16.11
CA GLU A 503 57.91 -14.90 17.03
C GLU A 503 56.99 -15.91 17.77
N ASN A 504 57.57 -16.93 18.43
CA ASN A 504 56.89 -17.98 19.20
C ASN A 504 57.26 -17.93 20.70
N SER A 505 56.33 -18.29 21.60
CA SER A 505 56.65 -18.83 22.95
C SER A 505 55.46 -19.55 23.60
N GLU A 506 55.73 -20.47 24.53
CA GLU A 506 54.76 -21.33 25.24
C GLU A 506 54.59 -20.96 26.74
N GLU A 507 53.70 -21.66 27.46
CA GLU A 507 53.57 -21.74 28.95
C GLU A 507 53.19 -20.44 29.71
N THR A 508 52.68 -20.40 30.96
CA THR A 508 52.00 -21.29 31.95
C THR A 508 51.18 -20.35 32.89
N SER A 509 50.25 -20.70 33.81
CA SER A 509 49.59 -21.91 34.38
C SER A 509 48.17 -21.45 34.88
N GLU A 510 47.33 -22.05 35.73
CA GLU A 510 47.28 -23.23 36.64
C GLU A 510 46.03 -24.09 36.27
N GLY A 511 45.17 -24.76 37.08
CA GLY A 511 44.92 -25.01 38.52
C GLY A 511 43.40 -24.93 38.78
N GLU A 512 42.61 -25.93 39.22
CA GLU A 512 42.77 -27.27 39.84
C GLU A 512 41.62 -28.19 39.28
N SER A 513 41.49 -29.53 39.44
CA SER A 513 42.32 -30.67 39.89
C SER A 513 41.67 -32.02 39.45
N GLU A 514 42.47 -33.09 39.27
CA GLU A 514 42.22 -34.56 39.45
C GLU A 514 40.92 -35.26 38.93
N ASP A 515 40.85 -36.56 38.57
CA ASP A 515 41.71 -37.66 38.04
C ASP A 515 40.71 -38.84 37.73
N SER A 516 40.86 -39.92 36.95
CA SER A 516 41.90 -40.69 36.21
C SER A 516 41.19 -41.44 35.03
N GLY A 517 41.80 -42.24 34.13
CA GLY A 517 43.21 -42.60 33.85
C GLY A 517 43.30 -43.96 33.10
N GLY A 518 44.17 -44.07 32.08
CA GLY A 518 44.29 -45.25 31.18
C GLY A 518 43.24 -45.28 30.06
N GLY A 519 43.47 -45.79 28.83
CA GLY A 519 44.53 -46.69 28.30
C GLY A 519 43.84 -47.95 27.71
N GLU A 520 44.05 -48.40 26.47
CA GLU A 520 45.11 -48.18 25.48
C GLU A 520 44.60 -48.05 24.01
N LYS A 521 45.54 -48.02 23.05
CA LYS A 521 45.39 -47.75 21.61
C LYS A 521 45.05 -49.03 20.80
N SER A 522 44.35 -48.87 19.66
CA SER A 522 44.93 -49.14 18.31
C SER A 522 43.90 -49.08 17.17
N GLU A 523 44.26 -48.40 16.07
CA GLU A 523 43.70 -48.61 14.71
C GLU A 523 44.45 -49.81 14.02
N PRO A 524 44.28 -50.17 12.71
CA PRO A 524 43.40 -49.61 11.67
C PRO A 524 42.72 -50.62 10.69
N LYS A 525 41.86 -50.09 9.79
CA LYS A 525 41.38 -50.71 8.53
C LYS A 525 40.54 -52.02 8.71
N GLU A 526 39.90 -52.60 7.69
CA GLU A 526 39.82 -52.28 6.25
C GLU A 526 38.38 -52.44 5.68
N LYS A 527 38.22 -52.17 4.38
CA LYS A 527 36.99 -52.39 3.59
C LYS A 527 36.73 -53.89 3.38
N SER A 528 35.46 -54.29 3.22
CA SER A 528 34.97 -54.83 1.92
C SER A 528 33.52 -55.32 1.95
N ASP A 529 32.98 -55.47 0.73
CA ASP A 529 31.73 -56.08 0.29
C ASP A 529 31.16 -57.24 1.16
N SER A 530 29.84 -57.42 1.23
CA SER A 530 29.13 -57.95 0.05
C SER A 530 27.60 -57.98 0.11
N LYS A 531 27.00 -58.11 -1.08
CA LYS A 531 25.56 -58.28 -1.33
C LYS A 531 25.12 -59.72 -1.06
N LYS A 532 23.94 -59.90 -0.42
CA LYS A 532 22.83 -60.81 -0.83
C LYS A 532 21.69 -60.76 0.21
N THR A 533 20.56 -60.08 -0.04
CA THR A 533 19.35 -60.51 -0.81
C THR A 533 18.45 -61.55 -0.12
N LYS A 534 17.12 -61.33 -0.24
CA LYS A 534 16.01 -62.31 -0.07
C LYS A 534 15.75 -62.78 1.39
N THR A 535 14.52 -63.09 1.83
CA THR A 535 13.21 -63.15 1.14
C THR A 535 12.02 -62.77 2.03
N ILE A 536 10.94 -62.32 1.37
CA ILE A 536 9.51 -62.28 1.76
C ILE A 536 9.07 -63.11 2.99
N ALA A 537 8.25 -62.49 3.85
CA ALA A 537 7.16 -63.18 4.57
C ALA A 537 5.92 -62.25 4.68
N LYS A 538 4.71 -62.80 4.52
CA LYS A 538 3.42 -62.09 4.70
C LYS A 538 2.50 -62.86 5.66
N SER A 539 2.05 -62.20 6.73
CA SER A 539 0.86 -62.54 7.52
C SER A 539 0.26 -61.21 8.03
N LYS A 540 -1.01 -60.88 7.76
CA LYS A 540 -2.26 -61.44 8.30
C LYS A 540 -2.31 -61.42 9.84
N ASN A 541 -3.39 -61.01 10.51
CA ASN A 541 -4.48 -60.05 10.23
C ASN A 541 -5.34 -59.94 11.51
N ILE A 542 -5.87 -58.76 11.86
CA ILE A 542 -7.13 -58.57 12.64
C ILE A 542 -7.23 -59.26 14.03
N LYS A 543 -7.29 -58.48 15.13
CA LYS A 543 -8.57 -58.28 15.87
C LYS A 543 -8.58 -57.10 16.86
N LYS A 544 -9.81 -56.71 17.20
CA LYS A 544 -10.25 -55.57 18.03
C LYS A 544 -9.85 -55.68 19.50
N SER A 545 -9.66 -54.52 20.14
CA SER A 545 -10.23 -54.22 21.46
C SER A 545 -10.74 -52.76 21.47
N ASN A 546 -11.45 -52.34 22.51
CA ASN A 546 -12.15 -51.05 22.58
C ASN A 546 -12.33 -50.62 24.06
N LEU A 547 -12.70 -49.34 24.29
CA LEU A 547 -13.23 -48.72 25.52
C LEU A 547 -12.26 -48.03 26.52
N LYS A 548 -12.47 -46.70 26.61
CA LYS A 548 -12.71 -45.88 27.83
C LYS A 548 -11.56 -45.54 28.82
N GLY A 549 -11.41 -44.23 29.03
CA GLY A 549 -11.08 -43.60 30.32
C GLY A 549 -9.73 -42.87 30.35
N LYS A 550 -9.57 -41.72 31.04
CA LYS A 550 -10.56 -40.83 31.69
C LYS A 550 -9.98 -39.40 31.73
N SER A 551 -10.84 -38.38 31.70
CA SER A 551 -10.42 -36.99 31.97
C SER A 551 -10.42 -36.72 33.49
N VAL A 552 -9.49 -35.88 33.95
CA VAL A 552 -9.51 -35.28 35.28
C VAL A 552 -9.44 -33.76 35.12
N LYS A 553 -10.35 -33.03 35.78
CA LYS A 553 -10.23 -31.60 36.03
C LYS A 553 -9.72 -31.39 37.45
N GLY A 554 -8.73 -30.53 37.63
CA GLY A 554 -8.42 -29.91 38.91
C GLY A 554 -8.90 -28.45 38.91
N LYS A 555 -9.46 -27.98 40.03
CA LYS A 555 -9.49 -26.55 40.38
C LYS A 555 -8.37 -26.30 41.37
N GLY A 556 -7.71 -25.15 41.24
CA GLY A 556 -6.83 -24.50 42.20
C GLY A 556 -6.90 -23.02 41.89
#